data_AF-A0A9W6F620-F1
#
_entry.id   AF-A0A9W6F620-F1
#
_cell.length_a   1.000
_cell.length_b   1.000
_cell.length_c   1.000
_cell.angle_alpha   90.00
_cell.angle_beta   90.00
_cell.angle_gamma   90.00
#
_symmetry.space_group_name_H-M   'P 1'
#
loop_
_entity.id
_entity.type
_entity.pdbx_description
1 polymer ?
#
loop_
_entity_poly.entity_id
_entity_poly.type
_entity_poly.pdbx_seq_one_letter_code
_entity_poly.pdbx_strand_id
1 'polypeptide(L)'
;MLGRLVRGALAAAAQQAHSCEQLIAGRALVAELGIPAASHGDYPTTIYSSASQDAGAQPLIGVDGSRAGSHLHASTSSSAWSSSSPVSAPSSLPHGLQLQQLRCFAYGPPKRRFQLPKPIAQLVRDKILEQRRAAPAPPPQPTLEKRPLTDTSLRVGCIATKAGMTQEWDEHGVRVPLTVLWIDECQVVGVKTQQQHGRYALMLGAGHKRQKCMSPSEAGFFLKAGLPFKKLLAEWPVSEDALLPVGTHISAAHYVAGQRVDVTGWTKYKGFQGVMKRWGFKGQPASHGVSLSHRAPGAIGNRQDPGKVWKGKKLPGCMGDERRTVHHCLVYKVDAARNLVYVRGQVPGPKGRSVYLRDSRLSKPRVRATWGLPFPTHIRSPEELAAAAAPGDVSALPDPAAVSVWRNPTDPYLMYTKETDYFPITWKKGD
;
A
#
# COMPACT_ATOMS: atom_id res chain seq x y z
N MET A 1 19.33 46.47 -18.37
CA MET A 1 19.23 45.66 -17.14
C MET A 1 19.37 44.15 -17.35
N LEU A 2 18.93 43.56 -18.48
CA LEU A 2 19.12 42.11 -18.73
C LEU A 2 20.60 41.65 -18.79
N GLY A 3 21.50 42.47 -19.34
CA GLY A 3 22.92 42.10 -19.48
C GLY A 3 23.71 41.97 -18.17
N ARG A 4 23.25 42.60 -17.06
CA ARG A 4 23.90 42.46 -15.74
C ARG A 4 23.43 41.21 -14.99
N LEU A 5 22.19 40.77 -15.22
CA LEU A 5 21.64 39.53 -14.65
C LEU A 5 22.28 38.27 -15.26
N VAL A 6 22.51 38.27 -16.57
CA VAL A 6 23.15 37.13 -17.26
C VAL A 6 24.62 36.97 -16.87
N ARG A 7 25.37 38.07 -16.68
CA ARG A 7 26.77 38.01 -16.21
C ARG A 7 26.88 37.55 -14.75
N GLY A 8 25.92 37.92 -13.89
CA GLY A 8 25.88 37.46 -12.50
C GLY A 8 25.63 35.96 -12.37
N ALA A 9 24.73 35.41 -13.21
CA ALA A 9 24.45 33.97 -13.21
C ALA A 9 25.63 33.14 -13.75
N LEU A 10 26.35 33.63 -14.77
CA LEU A 10 27.55 32.98 -15.31
C LEU A 10 28.74 33.00 -14.32
N ALA A 11 28.91 34.08 -13.57
CA ALA A 11 29.96 34.17 -12.54
C ALA A 11 29.72 33.23 -11.35
N ALA A 12 28.45 33.05 -10.94
CA ALA A 12 28.08 32.12 -9.88
C ALA A 12 28.26 30.65 -10.29
N ALA A 13 27.95 30.31 -11.55
CA ALA A 13 28.19 28.98 -12.10
C ALA A 13 29.69 28.63 -12.20
N ALA A 14 30.54 29.61 -12.53
CA ALA A 14 31.99 29.42 -12.58
C ALA A 14 32.62 29.20 -11.19
N GLN A 15 32.11 29.87 -10.15
CA GLN A 15 32.57 29.67 -8.77
C GLN A 15 32.17 28.29 -8.21
N GLN A 16 30.99 27.77 -8.58
CA GLN A 16 30.58 26.41 -8.19
C GLN A 16 31.37 25.31 -8.92
N ALA A 17 31.81 25.56 -10.16
CA ALA A 17 32.67 24.63 -10.88
C ALA A 17 34.07 24.50 -10.24
N HIS A 18 34.69 25.62 -9.83
CA HIS A 18 35.99 25.58 -9.13
C HIS A 18 35.91 24.97 -7.73
N SER A 19 34.79 25.12 -7.02
CA SER A 19 34.57 24.44 -5.74
C SER A 19 34.44 22.92 -5.88
N CYS A 20 33.96 22.42 -7.02
CA CYS A 20 33.83 20.99 -7.28
C CYS A 20 35.18 20.35 -7.68
N GLU A 21 36.04 21.06 -8.43
CA GLU A 21 37.37 20.54 -8.78
C GLU A 21 38.32 20.45 -7.58
N GLN A 22 38.22 21.37 -6.61
CA GLN A 22 39.03 21.30 -5.38
C GLN A 22 38.57 20.22 -4.40
N LEU A 23 37.33 19.75 -4.48
CA LEU A 23 36.83 18.61 -3.69
C LEU A 23 37.13 17.25 -4.32
N ILE A 24 37.39 17.21 -5.64
CA ILE A 24 37.78 15.99 -6.36
C ILE A 24 39.30 15.75 -6.27
N ALA A 25 40.11 16.79 -6.12
CA ALA A 25 41.55 16.68 -5.90
C ALA A 25 41.89 16.52 -4.41
N GLY A 26 41.90 15.28 -3.93
CA GLY A 26 42.27 14.93 -2.55
C GLY A 26 43.60 15.54 -2.11
N ARG A 27 43.56 16.44 -1.12
CA ARG A 27 44.74 16.91 -0.41
C ARG A 27 44.44 17.07 1.08
N ALA A 28 45.04 16.18 1.86
CA ALA A 28 45.11 16.27 3.31
C ALA A 28 45.95 17.49 3.71
N LEU A 29 45.48 18.28 4.67
CA LEU A 29 46.30 19.23 5.41
C LEU A 29 46.23 18.90 6.89
N VAL A 30 47.33 18.30 7.35
CA VAL A 30 47.80 18.28 8.73
C VAL A 30 48.20 19.70 9.10
N ALA A 31 47.74 20.20 10.24
CA ALA A 31 48.32 21.38 10.87
C ALA A 31 48.39 21.14 12.38
N GLU A 32 49.63 20.99 12.84
CA GLU A 32 50.07 20.94 14.22
C GLU A 32 49.86 22.30 14.91
N LEU A 33 49.42 22.26 16.17
CA LEU A 33 49.80 23.24 17.20
C LEU A 33 49.94 22.48 18.53
N GLY A 34 51.17 22.29 19.00
CA GLY A 34 51.47 21.91 20.40
C GLY A 34 51.37 23.15 21.33
N ILE A 35 51.48 23.16 22.65
CA ILE A 35 52.12 22.41 23.78
C ILE A 35 51.47 23.05 25.08
N PRO A 36 51.64 22.65 26.38
CA PRO A 36 52.23 21.47 27.05
C PRO A 36 51.31 20.73 28.06
N ALA A 37 51.86 19.61 28.56
CA ALA A 37 51.40 18.75 29.64
C ALA A 37 51.46 19.37 31.06
N ALA A 38 50.57 18.89 31.94
CA ALA A 38 50.75 18.88 33.40
C ALA A 38 50.07 17.63 34.01
N SER A 39 50.57 17.25 35.18
CA SER A 39 50.69 15.91 35.75
C SER A 39 49.70 15.55 36.88
N HIS A 40 49.64 14.25 37.21
CA HIS A 40 49.20 13.60 38.49
C HIS A 40 47.71 13.66 38.86
N GLY A 41 47.02 12.51 38.93
CA GLY A 41 46.71 11.74 40.17
C GLY A 41 45.20 11.90 40.45
N ASP A 42 44.36 10.98 40.91
CA ASP A 42 44.43 9.69 41.57
C ASP A 42 43.14 8.89 41.25
N TYR A 43 43.19 7.56 41.43
CA TYR A 43 42.06 6.61 41.45
C TYR A 43 41.12 6.86 42.67
N PRO A 44 39.84 6.38 42.75
CA PRO A 44 39.50 4.98 42.50
C PRO A 44 38.11 4.61 41.93
N THR A 45 38.12 3.38 41.43
CA THR A 45 37.03 2.40 41.22
C THR A 45 35.73 2.62 42.00
N THR A 46 34.60 2.60 41.29
CA THR A 46 33.40 1.89 41.75
C THR A 46 32.70 1.25 40.56
N ILE A 47 32.54 -0.06 40.65
CA ILE A 47 31.84 -0.94 39.71
C ILE A 47 30.34 -0.67 39.82
N TYR A 48 29.65 -0.37 38.72
CA TYR A 48 28.28 -0.82 38.49
C TYR A 48 27.99 -0.96 36.99
N SER A 49 27.66 -2.20 36.62
CA SER A 49 27.16 -2.60 35.32
C SER A 49 25.71 -2.14 35.16
N SER A 50 25.38 -1.48 34.04
CA SER A 50 24.08 -1.68 33.37
C SER A 50 24.11 -1.10 31.96
N ALA A 51 23.76 -1.97 31.01
CA ALA A 51 23.73 -1.78 29.58
C ALA A 51 22.97 -0.53 29.11
N SER A 52 23.57 0.18 28.16
CA SER A 52 22.97 1.23 27.36
C SER A 52 21.85 0.67 26.48
N GLN A 53 20.68 1.29 26.59
CA GLN A 53 19.54 1.08 25.71
C GLN A 53 19.82 1.68 24.34
N ASP A 54 20.08 0.82 23.36
CA ASP A 54 20.00 1.18 21.94
C ASP A 54 18.53 1.44 21.58
N ALA A 55 18.19 2.71 21.45
CA ALA A 55 16.93 3.16 20.89
C ALA A 55 16.90 2.83 19.39
N GLY A 56 16.21 1.74 19.03
CA GLY A 56 16.01 1.31 17.66
C GLY A 56 15.38 2.40 16.78
N ALA A 57 16.18 2.91 15.85
CA ALA A 57 15.74 3.73 14.73
C ALA A 57 14.76 2.93 13.85
N GLN A 58 13.50 3.38 13.79
CA GLN A 58 12.55 2.85 12.82
C GLN A 58 12.82 3.47 11.43
N PRO A 59 12.86 2.67 10.34
CA PRO A 59 13.03 3.23 9.01
C PRO A 59 11.75 3.94 8.57
N LEU A 60 11.88 5.25 8.36
CA LEU A 60 10.91 6.11 7.67
C LEU A 60 10.71 5.60 6.24
N ILE A 61 9.56 5.01 5.99
CA ILE A 61 9.00 4.89 4.64
C ILE A 61 8.40 6.27 4.34
N GLY A 62 9.14 7.10 3.62
CA GLY A 62 8.66 8.36 3.09
C GLY A 62 7.56 8.08 2.08
N VAL A 63 6.37 8.66 2.29
CA VAL A 63 5.28 8.66 1.32
C VAL A 63 4.87 10.12 1.20
N ASP A 64 5.02 10.67 0.00
CA ASP A 64 4.66 12.05 -0.29
C ASP A 64 3.18 12.27 -0.01
N GLY A 65 2.92 13.30 0.80
CA GLY A 65 1.58 13.68 1.23
C GLY A 65 0.86 14.45 0.14
N SER A 66 -0.10 13.81 -0.54
CA SER A 66 -1.17 14.54 -1.23
C SER A 66 -2.46 14.38 -0.43
N ARG A 67 -2.81 15.44 0.32
CA ARG A 67 -4.02 15.55 1.13
C ARG A 67 -4.92 16.62 0.49
N ALA A 68 -6.07 16.20 -0.06
CA ALA A 68 -7.32 16.98 -0.19
C ALA A 68 -8.33 16.19 -1.04
N GLY A 69 -9.56 16.06 -0.56
CA GLY A 69 -10.64 15.39 -1.31
C GLY A 69 -11.88 15.18 -0.45
N SER A 70 -12.75 16.18 -0.46
CA SER A 70 -14.07 16.25 0.16
C SER A 70 -14.99 15.09 -0.25
N HIS A 71 -15.64 14.48 0.74
CA HIS A 71 -16.77 13.57 0.51
C HIS A 71 -18.04 14.20 1.10
N LEU A 72 -18.82 14.86 0.23
CA LEU A 72 -20.24 15.10 0.42
C LEU A 72 -20.98 14.07 -0.42
N HIS A 73 -21.84 13.27 0.21
CA HIS A 73 -22.76 12.36 -0.45
C HIS A 73 -23.98 13.16 -0.90
N ALA A 74 -24.27 13.16 -2.20
CA ALA A 74 -25.56 13.60 -2.74
C ALA A 74 -26.23 12.39 -3.42
N SER A 75 -27.36 11.99 -2.85
CA SER A 75 -28.33 11.06 -3.40
C SER A 75 -29.14 11.74 -4.50
N THR A 76 -29.20 11.16 -5.69
CA THR A 76 -30.19 11.56 -6.72
C THR A 76 -30.98 10.33 -7.16
N SER A 77 -32.26 10.34 -6.78
CA SER A 77 -33.30 9.46 -7.29
C SER A 77 -33.67 9.89 -8.71
N SER A 78 -33.70 8.94 -9.65
CA SER A 78 -34.19 9.14 -11.01
C SER A 78 -35.65 8.71 -11.10
N SER A 79 -36.56 9.64 -11.39
CA SER A 79 -37.93 9.33 -11.80
C SER A 79 -38.03 9.40 -13.33
N ALA A 80 -38.72 8.41 -13.88
CA ALA A 80 -38.91 8.19 -15.30
C ALA A 80 -39.97 9.12 -15.91
N TRP A 81 -39.75 9.57 -17.15
CA TRP A 81 -40.78 10.19 -17.99
C TRP A 81 -41.31 9.18 -19.01
N SER A 82 -42.62 9.02 -19.01
CA SER A 82 -43.39 8.18 -19.92
C SER A 82 -43.83 8.97 -21.16
N SER A 83 -43.64 8.36 -22.33
CA SER A 83 -44.09 8.79 -23.65
C SER A 83 -45.58 8.48 -23.89
N SER A 84 -46.29 9.37 -24.59
CA SER A 84 -47.61 9.10 -25.19
C SER A 84 -47.61 9.32 -26.71
N SER A 85 -48.25 8.36 -27.36
CA SER A 85 -48.48 7.94 -28.76
C SER A 85 -49.00 8.95 -29.82
N PRO A 86 -49.10 8.53 -31.12
CA PRO A 86 -49.10 9.36 -32.34
C PRO A 86 -50.47 9.48 -33.05
N VAL A 87 -50.56 10.29 -34.11
CA VAL A 87 -51.73 10.38 -35.01
C VAL A 87 -51.32 10.39 -36.51
N SER A 88 -51.76 9.30 -37.17
CA SER A 88 -52.36 9.07 -38.51
C SER A 88 -52.11 9.95 -39.76
N ALA A 89 -51.95 9.24 -40.89
CA ALA A 89 -51.83 9.65 -42.32
C ALA A 89 -53.19 10.08 -42.98
N PRO A 90 -53.31 10.43 -44.30
CA PRO A 90 -53.25 9.46 -45.42
C PRO A 90 -52.88 9.94 -46.89
N SER A 91 -52.55 8.94 -47.73
CA SER A 91 -52.86 8.69 -49.17
C SER A 91 -52.68 9.71 -50.32
N SER A 92 -51.98 9.32 -51.41
CA SER A 92 -52.56 8.94 -52.74
C SER A 92 -51.48 8.88 -53.87
N LEU A 93 -51.86 8.30 -55.01
CA LEU A 93 -51.09 7.54 -56.02
C LEU A 93 -50.54 8.39 -57.22
N PRO A 94 -49.85 7.80 -58.25
CA PRO A 94 -48.72 8.39 -58.96
C PRO A 94 -49.05 8.98 -60.35
N HIS A 95 -48.17 9.83 -60.87
CA HIS A 95 -48.10 10.10 -62.31
C HIS A 95 -46.64 10.28 -62.77
N GLY A 96 -46.23 9.40 -63.69
CA GLY A 96 -44.93 9.46 -64.34
C GLY A 96 -44.89 10.47 -65.49
N LEU A 97 -43.65 10.78 -65.87
CA LEU A 97 -43.24 11.18 -67.22
C LEU A 97 -43.77 12.53 -67.73
N GLN A 98 -43.38 13.62 -67.07
CA GLN A 98 -43.36 14.94 -67.73
C GLN A 98 -42.31 15.92 -67.19
N LEU A 99 -41.16 15.40 -66.72
CA LEU A 99 -40.00 16.23 -66.32
C LEU A 99 -38.68 15.64 -66.84
N GLN A 100 -38.70 15.03 -68.03
CA GLN A 100 -37.51 14.49 -68.70
C GLN A 100 -37.01 15.38 -69.86
N GLN A 101 -37.50 16.62 -69.97
CA GLN A 101 -37.12 17.57 -71.04
C GLN A 101 -36.62 18.93 -70.52
N LEU A 102 -36.09 19.00 -69.30
CA LEU A 102 -35.36 20.18 -68.78
C LEU A 102 -34.01 19.80 -68.15
N ARG A 103 -33.33 18.79 -68.72
CA ARG A 103 -31.97 18.39 -68.33
C ARG A 103 -31.00 18.67 -69.46
N CYS A 104 -30.65 19.93 -69.70
CA CYS A 104 -29.51 20.26 -70.57
C CYS A 104 -28.73 21.53 -70.18
N PHE A 105 -29.09 22.29 -69.15
CA PHE A 105 -28.32 23.48 -68.79
C PHE A 105 -28.05 23.58 -67.29
N ALA A 106 -26.76 23.66 -66.97
CA ALA A 106 -26.14 23.90 -65.66
C ALA A 106 -26.30 22.79 -64.62
N TYR A 107 -25.22 22.05 -64.35
CA TYR A 107 -24.55 21.85 -63.05
C TYR A 107 -23.50 20.75 -63.23
N GLY A 108 -22.23 21.07 -62.98
CA GLY A 108 -21.10 20.14 -63.10
C GLY A 108 -21.21 18.92 -62.16
N PRO A 109 -20.30 17.94 -62.27
CA PRO A 109 -20.35 16.73 -61.47
C PRO A 109 -20.44 17.07 -59.98
N PRO A 110 -21.22 16.32 -59.17
CA PRO A 110 -21.43 16.66 -57.77
C PRO A 110 -20.08 16.73 -57.07
N LYS A 111 -19.78 17.89 -56.49
CA LYS A 111 -18.64 18.08 -55.58
C LYS A 111 -18.66 16.92 -54.60
N ARG A 112 -17.51 16.24 -54.42
CA ARG A 112 -17.33 15.11 -53.49
C ARG A 112 -18.18 15.37 -52.25
N ARG A 113 -19.13 14.47 -51.96
CA ARG A 113 -20.00 14.55 -50.78
C ARG A 113 -19.14 14.98 -49.60
N PHE A 114 -19.43 16.15 -49.04
CA PHE A 114 -18.87 16.56 -47.78
C PHE A 114 -19.32 15.51 -46.76
N GLN A 115 -18.44 14.56 -46.46
CA GLN A 115 -18.69 13.60 -45.40
C GLN A 115 -18.63 14.41 -44.11
N LEU A 116 -19.74 14.45 -43.37
CA LEU A 116 -19.76 15.00 -42.02
C LEU A 116 -18.57 14.39 -41.26
N PRO A 117 -17.70 15.20 -40.61
CA PRO A 117 -16.67 14.67 -39.75
C PRO A 117 -17.31 13.66 -38.80
N LYS A 118 -16.63 12.53 -38.58
CA LYS A 118 -17.10 11.49 -37.65
C LYS A 118 -17.67 12.17 -36.40
N PRO A 119 -18.87 11.80 -35.90
CA PRO A 119 -19.41 12.38 -34.68
C PRO A 119 -18.31 12.39 -33.63
N ILE A 120 -18.17 13.48 -32.89
CA ILE A 120 -17.01 13.73 -31.99
C ILE A 120 -16.68 12.49 -31.14
N ALA A 121 -17.69 11.72 -30.72
CA ALA A 121 -17.54 10.46 -30.00
C ALA A 121 -16.82 9.33 -30.77
N GLN A 122 -16.99 9.22 -32.09
CA GLN A 122 -16.25 8.29 -32.95
C GLN A 122 -14.82 8.79 -33.18
N LEU A 123 -14.62 10.10 -33.38
CA LEU A 123 -13.30 10.69 -33.56
C LEU A 123 -12.43 10.57 -32.29
N VAL A 124 -13.05 10.77 -31.12
CA VAL A 124 -12.43 10.53 -29.81
C VAL A 124 -12.13 9.05 -29.61
N ARG A 125 -13.05 8.14 -29.97
CA ARG A 125 -12.80 6.69 -29.93
C ARG A 125 -11.64 6.28 -30.83
N ASP A 126 -11.60 6.77 -32.06
CA ASP A 126 -10.57 6.45 -33.03
C ASP A 126 -9.21 7.01 -32.60
N LYS A 127 -9.16 8.24 -32.07
CA LYS A 127 -7.93 8.79 -31.47
C LYS A 127 -7.46 8.00 -30.26
N ILE A 128 -8.37 7.53 -29.41
CA ILE A 128 -8.03 6.65 -28.28
C ILE A 128 -7.48 5.31 -28.78
N LEU A 129 -8.08 4.74 -29.83
CA LEU A 129 -7.62 3.49 -30.45
C LEU A 129 -6.27 3.67 -31.16
N GLU A 130 -6.04 4.78 -31.85
CA GLU A 130 -4.77 5.15 -32.46
C GLU A 130 -3.69 5.37 -31.38
N GLN A 131 -3.99 6.06 -30.29
CA GLN A 131 -3.08 6.21 -29.15
C GLN A 131 -2.76 4.87 -28.49
N ARG A 132 -3.72 3.94 -28.43
CA ARG A 132 -3.50 2.57 -27.93
C ARG A 132 -2.67 1.72 -28.89
N ARG A 133 -2.82 1.91 -30.21
CA ARG A 133 -2.03 1.22 -31.25
C ARG A 133 -0.61 1.79 -31.38
N ALA A 134 -0.44 3.08 -31.13
CA ALA A 134 0.84 3.78 -31.12
C ALA A 134 1.55 3.70 -29.76
N ALA A 135 0.87 3.19 -28.72
CA ALA A 135 1.51 2.88 -27.46
C ALA A 135 2.54 1.76 -27.72
N PRO A 136 3.81 1.93 -27.32
CA PRO A 136 4.79 0.86 -27.43
C PRO A 136 4.24 -0.38 -26.73
N ALA A 137 4.48 -1.56 -27.32
CA ALA A 137 4.14 -2.82 -26.69
C ALA A 137 4.66 -2.78 -25.24
N PRO A 138 3.86 -3.21 -24.25
CA PRO A 138 4.30 -3.20 -22.86
C PRO A 138 5.67 -3.87 -22.80
N PRO A 139 6.64 -3.29 -22.06
CA PRO A 139 7.98 -3.83 -22.02
C PRO A 139 7.90 -5.32 -21.70
N PRO A 140 8.68 -6.18 -22.39
CA PRO A 140 8.64 -7.61 -22.16
C PRO A 140 8.81 -7.86 -20.67
N GLN A 141 7.96 -8.73 -20.11
CA GLN A 141 8.04 -9.04 -18.68
C GLN A 141 9.46 -9.54 -18.39
N PRO A 142 10.12 -8.98 -17.38
CA PRO A 142 11.49 -9.35 -17.12
C PRO A 142 11.55 -10.82 -16.68
N THR A 143 12.49 -11.58 -17.26
CA THR A 143 12.74 -12.96 -16.88
C THR A 143 13.26 -13.00 -15.44
N LEU A 144 12.50 -13.63 -14.56
CA LEU A 144 12.90 -13.85 -13.17
C LEU A 144 13.61 -15.19 -13.04
N GLU A 145 14.67 -15.23 -12.24
CA GLU A 145 15.37 -16.46 -11.87
C GLU A 145 15.02 -16.83 -10.43
N LYS A 146 14.78 -18.12 -10.17
CA LYS A 146 14.62 -18.62 -8.79
C LYS A 146 15.97 -18.59 -8.10
N ARG A 147 16.00 -18.08 -6.87
CA ARG A 147 17.19 -18.03 -6.04
C ARG A 147 16.91 -18.72 -4.69
N PRO A 148 17.90 -19.29 -4.00
CA PRO A 148 17.70 -19.79 -2.66
C PRO A 148 17.53 -18.63 -1.66
N LEU A 149 16.61 -18.78 -0.71
CA LEU A 149 16.44 -17.82 0.39
C LEU A 149 17.55 -18.03 1.42
N THR A 150 18.32 -16.98 1.73
CA THR A 150 19.34 -17.01 2.79
C THR A 150 18.81 -16.39 4.09
N ASP A 151 19.52 -16.60 5.20
CA ASP A 151 19.10 -16.09 6.52
C ASP A 151 19.04 -14.56 6.60
N THR A 152 19.87 -13.86 5.81
CA THR A 152 19.94 -12.40 5.74
C THR A 152 19.01 -11.81 4.66
N SER A 153 18.45 -12.65 3.80
CA SER A 153 17.58 -12.22 2.70
C SER A 153 16.29 -11.58 3.24
N LEU A 154 15.97 -10.40 2.71
CA LEU A 154 14.75 -9.66 2.97
C LEU A 154 13.92 -9.59 1.69
N ARG A 155 12.90 -10.42 1.65
CA ARG A 155 11.94 -10.49 0.56
C ARG A 155 11.06 -9.24 0.51
N VAL A 156 10.63 -8.87 -0.70
CA VAL A 156 9.72 -7.75 -0.92
C VAL A 156 8.36 -8.00 -0.26
N GLY A 157 7.66 -6.94 0.14
CA GLY A 157 6.26 -7.04 0.56
C GLY A 157 5.28 -6.74 -0.58
N CYS A 158 4.02 -6.44 -0.25
CA CYS A 158 3.03 -6.02 -1.23
C CYS A 158 2.12 -4.91 -0.68
N ILE A 159 1.42 -4.22 -1.58
CA ILE A 159 0.29 -3.36 -1.24
C ILE A 159 -0.98 -4.18 -1.44
N ALA A 160 -1.85 -4.17 -0.45
CA ALA A 160 -3.18 -4.76 -0.54
C ALA A 160 -4.24 -3.76 -0.08
N THR A 161 -5.49 -4.01 -0.44
CA THR A 161 -6.66 -3.28 0.05
C THR A 161 -7.48 -4.19 0.95
N LYS A 162 -7.85 -3.71 2.14
CA LYS A 162 -8.68 -4.48 3.08
C LYS A 162 -10.10 -4.62 2.51
N ALA A 163 -10.43 -5.78 1.96
CA ALA A 163 -11.72 -6.04 1.32
C ALA A 163 -12.84 -6.26 2.35
N GLY A 164 -12.54 -6.83 3.50
CA GLY A 164 -13.53 -7.11 4.53
C GLY A 164 -13.06 -8.13 5.55
N MET A 165 -14.00 -8.65 6.34
CA MET A 165 -13.76 -9.76 7.26
C MET A 165 -14.80 -10.84 7.01
N THR A 166 -14.36 -12.08 7.16
CA THR A 166 -15.19 -13.29 7.07
C THR A 166 -14.80 -14.23 8.20
N GLN A 167 -15.45 -15.37 8.28
CA GLN A 167 -15.08 -16.45 9.17
C GLN A 167 -15.06 -17.74 8.38
N GLU A 168 -14.15 -18.63 8.73
CA GLU A 168 -14.12 -19.99 8.23
C GLU A 168 -14.07 -20.95 9.44
N TRP A 169 -14.56 -22.16 9.23
CA TRP A 169 -14.46 -23.24 10.21
C TRP A 169 -13.26 -24.09 9.84
N ASP A 170 -12.41 -24.35 10.81
CA ASP A 170 -11.30 -25.29 10.70
C ASP A 170 -11.84 -26.74 10.70
N GLU A 171 -11.02 -27.71 10.33
CA GLU A 171 -11.39 -29.13 10.31
C GLU A 171 -11.80 -29.66 11.68
N HIS A 172 -11.18 -29.12 12.73
CA HIS A 172 -11.48 -29.44 14.11
C HIS A 172 -12.74 -28.75 14.63
N GLY A 173 -13.50 -28.04 13.78
CA GLY A 173 -14.72 -27.34 14.19
C GLY A 173 -14.48 -26.00 14.92
N VAL A 174 -13.27 -25.44 14.86
CA VAL A 174 -12.98 -24.12 15.44
C VAL A 174 -13.33 -23.00 14.47
N ARG A 175 -14.09 -22.00 14.94
CA ARG A 175 -14.40 -20.77 14.17
C ARG A 175 -13.20 -19.82 14.15
N VAL A 176 -12.63 -19.59 12.97
CA VAL A 176 -11.47 -18.70 12.77
C VAL A 176 -11.92 -17.39 12.12
N PRO A 177 -11.69 -16.21 12.76
CA PRO A 177 -11.95 -14.92 12.14
C PRO A 177 -10.85 -14.56 11.15
N LEU A 178 -11.24 -14.24 9.91
CA LEU A 178 -10.34 -13.92 8.81
C LEU A 178 -10.57 -12.49 8.31
N THR A 179 -9.49 -11.78 8.01
CA THR A 179 -9.51 -10.54 7.24
C THR A 179 -9.09 -10.86 5.80
N VAL A 180 -9.89 -10.41 4.84
CA VAL A 180 -9.62 -10.57 3.41
C VAL A 180 -8.85 -9.36 2.89
N LEU A 181 -7.68 -9.59 2.31
CA LEU A 181 -6.81 -8.59 1.71
C LEU A 181 -6.73 -8.85 0.20
N TRP A 182 -7.08 -7.84 -0.60
CA TRP A 182 -7.05 -7.92 -2.05
C TRP A 182 -5.83 -7.20 -2.62
N ILE A 183 -5.03 -7.90 -3.42
CA ILE A 183 -3.86 -7.33 -4.09
C ILE A 183 -4.29 -6.84 -5.46
N ASP A 184 -4.43 -5.53 -5.59
CA ASP A 184 -4.89 -4.85 -6.81
C ASP A 184 -3.69 -4.41 -7.66
N GLU A 185 -3.37 -5.22 -8.69
CA GLU A 185 -2.30 -4.99 -9.67
C GLU A 185 -0.99 -4.42 -9.07
N CYS A 186 -0.45 -5.09 -8.05
CA CYS A 186 0.79 -4.67 -7.43
C CYS A 186 1.98 -4.94 -8.36
N GLN A 187 2.77 -3.91 -8.66
CA GLN A 187 3.85 -3.97 -9.64
C GLN A 187 5.06 -3.17 -9.17
N VAL A 188 6.27 -3.63 -9.50
CA VAL A 188 7.52 -2.90 -9.24
C VAL A 188 7.61 -1.72 -10.21
N VAL A 189 7.72 -0.51 -9.67
CA VAL A 189 7.78 0.74 -10.46
C VAL A 189 9.20 1.29 -10.52
N GLY A 190 10.00 1.09 -9.48
CA GLY A 190 11.36 1.58 -9.41
C GLY A 190 12.23 0.73 -8.50
N VAL A 191 13.53 0.72 -8.80
CA VAL A 191 14.55 0.00 -8.05
C VAL A 191 15.53 1.02 -7.48
N LYS A 192 15.77 0.97 -6.18
CA LYS A 192 16.80 1.77 -5.52
C LYS A 192 18.01 0.90 -5.20
N THR A 193 19.18 1.36 -5.65
CA THR A 193 20.47 0.68 -5.44
C THR A 193 21.30 1.39 -4.37
N GLN A 194 22.25 0.65 -3.79
CA GLN A 194 23.14 1.16 -2.75
C GLN A 194 23.96 2.38 -3.20
N GLN A 195 24.48 2.36 -4.44
CA GLN A 195 25.36 3.41 -4.96
C GLN A 195 24.67 4.77 -5.08
N GLN A 196 23.39 4.79 -5.52
CA GLN A 196 22.67 6.05 -5.76
C GLN A 196 21.87 6.53 -4.55
N HIS A 197 21.40 5.60 -3.70
CA HIS A 197 20.44 5.91 -2.65
C HIS A 197 20.87 5.49 -1.24
N GLY A 198 22.03 4.84 -1.09
CA GLY A 198 22.56 4.38 0.20
C GLY A 198 21.82 3.18 0.80
N ARG A 199 20.86 2.58 0.08
CA ARG A 199 20.10 1.39 0.49
C ARG A 199 19.51 0.65 -0.71
N TYR A 200 19.31 -0.65 -0.55
CA TYR A 200 18.49 -1.46 -1.46
C TYR A 200 17.02 -1.37 -1.08
N ALA A 201 16.19 -0.93 -2.02
CA ALA A 201 14.74 -0.88 -1.84
C ALA A 201 13.99 -1.01 -3.16
N LEU A 202 12.79 -1.60 -3.10
CA LEU A 202 11.87 -1.66 -4.23
C LEU A 202 10.70 -0.72 -3.99
N MET A 203 10.38 0.08 -5.00
CA MET A 203 9.18 0.90 -5.03
C MET A 203 8.08 0.12 -5.73
N LEU A 204 7.00 -0.19 -5.02
CA LEU A 204 5.83 -0.85 -5.59
C LEU A 204 4.70 0.14 -5.79
N GLY A 205 3.99 -0.05 -6.89
CA GLY A 205 2.74 0.63 -7.21
C GLY A 205 1.57 -0.34 -7.17
N ALA A 206 0.42 0.10 -6.67
CA ALA A 206 -0.81 -0.69 -6.68
C ALA A 206 -2.06 0.14 -6.98
N GLY A 207 -3.05 -0.55 -7.53
CA GLY A 207 -4.32 -0.02 -8.03
C GLY A 207 -4.17 0.94 -9.20
N HIS A 208 -5.25 1.20 -9.91
CA HIS A 208 -5.26 2.05 -11.09
C HIS A 208 -5.67 3.50 -10.78
N LYS A 209 -4.96 4.47 -11.35
CA LYS A 209 -5.30 5.91 -11.24
C LYS A 209 -5.28 6.54 -12.65
N ARG A 210 -6.34 7.30 -12.98
CA ARG A 210 -6.47 7.95 -14.28
C ARG A 210 -5.44 9.07 -14.42
N GLN A 211 -4.86 9.23 -15.61
CA GLN A 211 -3.82 10.25 -15.90
C GLN A 211 -4.24 11.66 -15.48
N LYS A 212 -5.50 12.07 -15.75
CA LYS A 212 -6.02 13.40 -15.39
C LYS A 212 -6.09 13.69 -13.88
N CYS A 213 -5.99 12.65 -13.05
CA CYS A 213 -6.02 12.76 -11.59
C CYS A 213 -4.60 12.72 -10.98
N MET A 214 -3.56 12.59 -11.80
CA MET A 214 -2.16 12.59 -11.37
C MET A 214 -1.55 13.97 -11.50
N SER A 215 -0.53 14.24 -10.67
CA SER A 215 0.33 15.40 -10.87
C SER A 215 1.22 15.16 -12.12
N PRO A 216 1.65 16.23 -12.82
CA PRO A 216 2.53 16.07 -13.98
C PRO A 216 3.84 15.34 -13.67
N SER A 217 4.38 15.51 -12.45
CA SER A 217 5.59 14.82 -11.99
C SER A 217 5.38 13.32 -11.83
N GLU A 218 4.29 12.91 -11.15
CA GLU A 218 3.91 11.49 -11.04
C GLU A 218 3.70 10.86 -12.42
N ALA A 219 2.97 11.55 -13.31
CA ALA A 219 2.71 11.06 -14.65
C ALA A 219 4.01 10.91 -15.46
N GLY A 220 4.91 11.90 -15.40
CA GLY A 220 6.22 11.83 -16.05
C GLY A 220 7.08 10.67 -15.55
N PHE A 221 7.03 10.37 -14.25
CA PHE A 221 7.73 9.24 -13.65
C PHE A 221 7.25 7.89 -14.22
N PHE A 222 5.93 7.65 -14.27
CA PHE A 222 5.38 6.42 -14.84
C PHE A 222 5.60 6.31 -16.35
N LEU A 223 5.49 7.42 -17.09
CA LEU A 223 5.74 7.46 -18.53
C LEU A 223 7.20 7.14 -18.86
N LYS A 224 8.15 7.66 -18.07
CA LYS A 224 9.58 7.34 -18.19
C LYS A 224 9.85 5.86 -17.94
N ALA A 225 9.13 5.25 -17.00
CA ALA A 225 9.23 3.83 -16.69
C ALA A 225 8.49 2.94 -17.71
N GLY A 226 7.64 3.51 -18.59
CA GLY A 226 6.79 2.74 -19.51
C GLY A 226 5.71 1.93 -18.81
N LEU A 227 5.28 2.34 -17.61
CA LEU A 227 4.35 1.58 -16.76
C LEU A 227 2.96 2.23 -16.68
N PRO A 228 1.91 1.41 -16.43
CA PRO A 228 0.59 1.95 -16.18
C PRO A 228 0.55 2.77 -14.89
N PHE A 229 -0.34 3.77 -14.88
CA PHE A 229 -0.52 4.71 -13.80
C PHE A 229 -1.09 4.05 -12.54
N LYS A 230 -0.31 4.05 -11.44
CA LYS A 230 -0.71 3.45 -10.17
C LYS A 230 -1.26 4.45 -9.15
N LYS A 231 -2.20 4.02 -8.32
CA LYS A 231 -2.87 4.88 -7.31
C LYS A 231 -2.02 5.08 -6.06
N LEU A 232 -1.36 4.02 -5.61
CA LEU A 232 -0.57 4.00 -4.39
C LEU A 232 0.86 3.65 -4.75
N LEU A 233 1.81 4.35 -4.13
CA LEU A 233 3.23 4.05 -4.19
C LEU A 233 3.74 3.83 -2.76
N ALA A 234 4.61 2.85 -2.58
CA ALA A 234 5.31 2.65 -1.32
C ALA A 234 6.65 1.95 -1.57
N GLU A 235 7.54 2.04 -0.58
CA GLU A 235 8.89 1.48 -0.66
C GLU A 235 9.06 0.37 0.35
N TRP A 236 9.71 -0.72 -0.08
CA TRP A 236 10.13 -1.82 0.78
C TRP A 236 11.65 -1.90 0.79
N PRO A 237 12.29 -1.88 1.98
CA PRO A 237 13.68 -2.27 2.08
C PRO A 237 13.80 -3.76 1.76
N VAL A 238 14.71 -4.10 0.85
CA VAL A 238 15.00 -5.47 0.42
C VAL A 238 16.49 -5.73 0.49
N SER A 239 16.87 -6.99 0.47
CA SER A 239 18.27 -7.38 0.28
C SER A 239 18.65 -7.36 -1.21
N GLU A 240 19.95 -7.36 -1.51
CA GLU A 240 20.47 -7.26 -2.87
C GLU A 240 20.04 -8.44 -3.77
N ASP A 241 20.02 -9.64 -3.21
CA ASP A 241 19.57 -10.88 -3.83
C ASP A 241 18.05 -10.90 -4.14
N ALA A 242 17.27 -10.08 -3.42
CA ALA A 242 15.82 -9.95 -3.56
C ALA A 242 15.39 -8.79 -4.48
N LEU A 243 16.33 -8.16 -5.20
CA LEU A 243 16.02 -7.12 -6.16
C LEU A 243 15.22 -7.68 -7.35
N LEU A 244 14.14 -6.99 -7.68
CA LEU A 244 13.27 -7.32 -8.80
C LEU A 244 13.38 -6.26 -9.88
N PRO A 245 13.37 -6.66 -11.16
CA PRO A 245 13.32 -5.73 -12.28
C PRO A 245 12.02 -4.92 -12.31
N VAL A 246 12.11 -3.69 -12.82
CA VAL A 246 10.96 -2.81 -13.00
C VAL A 246 9.94 -3.48 -13.94
N GLY A 247 8.65 -3.35 -13.61
CA GLY A 247 7.56 -3.97 -14.34
C GLY A 247 7.12 -5.34 -13.82
N THR A 248 7.87 -5.95 -12.89
CA THR A 248 7.49 -7.23 -12.27
C THR A 248 6.20 -7.12 -11.48
N HIS A 249 5.24 -8.02 -11.71
CA HIS A 249 3.99 -8.10 -10.95
C HIS A 249 4.13 -8.98 -9.70
N ILE A 250 3.53 -8.55 -8.59
CA ILE A 250 3.48 -9.30 -7.33
C ILE A 250 2.03 -9.77 -7.13
N SER A 251 1.82 -11.09 -7.17
CA SER A 251 0.52 -11.74 -6.97
C SER A 251 0.34 -12.22 -5.52
N ALA A 252 -0.87 -12.70 -5.19
CA ALA A 252 -1.13 -13.34 -3.90
C ALA A 252 -0.29 -14.61 -3.67
N ALA A 253 0.06 -15.33 -4.73
CA ALA A 253 0.92 -16.52 -4.69
C ALA A 253 2.36 -16.24 -4.19
N HIS A 254 2.74 -14.97 -4.04
CA HIS A 254 3.95 -14.58 -3.32
C HIS A 254 3.96 -15.09 -1.86
N TYR A 255 2.77 -15.27 -1.29
CA TYR A 255 2.55 -15.70 0.07
C TYR A 255 2.08 -17.15 0.13
N VAL A 256 2.56 -17.89 1.13
CA VAL A 256 2.22 -19.30 1.36
C VAL A 256 1.32 -19.42 2.59
N ALA A 257 0.30 -20.27 2.54
CA ALA A 257 -0.55 -20.55 3.69
C ALA A 257 0.28 -21.15 4.84
N GLY A 258 0.11 -20.63 6.06
CA GLY A 258 0.86 -21.03 7.26
C GLY A 258 2.02 -20.12 7.63
N GLN A 259 2.49 -19.30 6.70
CA GLN A 259 3.54 -18.31 7.00
C GLN A 259 3.01 -17.20 7.94
N ARG A 260 3.93 -16.47 8.57
CA ARG A 260 3.60 -15.28 9.40
C ARG A 260 3.96 -13.99 8.68
N VAL A 261 3.03 -13.04 8.67
CA VAL A 261 3.16 -11.73 8.03
C VAL A 261 2.97 -10.60 9.03
N ASP A 262 3.60 -9.45 8.76
CA ASP A 262 3.30 -8.20 9.44
C ASP A 262 2.41 -7.35 8.53
N VAL A 263 1.36 -6.77 9.11
CA VAL A 263 0.40 -5.93 8.39
C VAL A 263 0.47 -4.50 8.91
N THR A 264 0.92 -3.58 8.08
CA THR A 264 0.99 -2.14 8.41
C THR A 264 -0.13 -1.40 7.72
N GLY A 265 -0.79 -0.48 8.41
CA GLY A 265 -1.82 0.36 7.80
C GLY A 265 -2.18 1.55 8.68
N TRP A 266 -3.07 2.39 8.18
CA TRP A 266 -3.64 3.50 8.97
C TRP A 266 -4.82 3.01 9.78
N THR A 267 -4.80 3.33 11.07
CA THR A 267 -5.90 3.03 11.97
C THR A 267 -7.14 3.88 11.67
N LYS A 268 -8.32 3.37 12.01
CA LYS A 268 -9.58 4.10 11.80
C LYS A 268 -9.56 5.41 12.62
N TYR A 269 -9.76 6.54 11.94
CA TYR A 269 -9.89 7.85 12.57
C TYR A 269 -11.13 7.91 13.47
N LYS A 270 -10.97 8.46 14.67
CA LYS A 270 -12.04 8.59 15.67
C LYS A 270 -12.32 10.05 16.05
N GLY A 271 -11.68 11.05 15.46
CA GLY A 271 -11.87 12.45 15.86
C GLY A 271 -11.15 12.80 17.16
N PHE A 272 -11.54 13.94 17.77
CA PHE A 272 -11.10 14.33 19.11
C PHE A 272 -11.76 13.44 20.16
N GLN A 273 -10.96 12.73 20.95
CA GLN A 273 -11.41 11.77 21.95
C GLN A 273 -11.01 12.20 23.36
N GLY A 274 -11.94 12.00 24.30
CA GLY A 274 -11.68 12.19 25.72
C GLY A 274 -10.70 11.16 26.30
N VAL A 275 -10.17 11.44 27.49
CA VAL A 275 -9.12 10.62 28.13
C VAL A 275 -9.53 9.17 28.40
N MET A 276 -10.80 8.94 28.74
CA MET A 276 -11.30 7.59 29.00
C MET A 276 -11.20 6.71 27.74
N LYS A 277 -11.59 7.21 26.57
CA LYS A 277 -11.57 6.44 25.32
C LYS A 277 -10.18 6.40 24.68
N ARG A 278 -9.39 7.47 24.79
CA ARG A 278 -8.04 7.54 24.22
C ARG A 278 -7.02 6.72 25.00
N TRP A 279 -7.12 6.71 26.33
CA TRP A 279 -6.11 6.13 27.23
C TRP A 279 -6.62 5.08 28.21
N GLY A 280 -7.93 4.81 28.26
CA GLY A 280 -8.51 3.84 29.18
C GLY A 280 -8.62 4.31 30.63
N PHE A 281 -8.70 5.62 30.88
CA PHE A 281 -8.86 6.15 32.25
C PHE A 281 -10.21 5.74 32.83
N LYS A 282 -10.24 5.39 34.14
CA LYS A 282 -11.44 4.91 34.85
C LYS A 282 -12.55 5.97 34.98
N GLY A 283 -12.20 7.26 35.09
CA GLY A 283 -13.15 8.35 35.40
C GLY A 283 -13.37 8.53 36.91
N GLN A 284 -14.31 9.39 37.28
CA GLN A 284 -14.76 9.60 38.66
C GLN A 284 -16.10 8.89 38.91
N PRO A 285 -16.49 8.63 40.18
CA PRO A 285 -17.80 8.06 40.51
C PRO A 285 -18.96 8.83 39.86
N ALA A 286 -20.03 8.12 39.52
CA ALA A 286 -21.24 8.73 38.97
C ALA A 286 -22.15 9.35 40.06
N SER A 287 -22.10 8.82 41.28
CA SER A 287 -22.88 9.25 42.45
C SER A 287 -21.98 9.79 43.56
N HIS A 288 -22.54 9.99 44.77
CA HIS A 288 -21.83 10.47 45.97
C HIS A 288 -21.26 11.89 45.86
N GLY A 289 -22.03 12.81 45.26
CA GLY A 289 -21.72 14.25 45.28
C GLY A 289 -20.66 14.72 44.27
N VAL A 290 -20.26 13.86 43.33
CA VAL A 290 -19.35 14.27 42.24
C VAL A 290 -20.06 15.24 41.31
N SER A 291 -19.57 16.49 41.24
CA SER A 291 -20.10 17.52 40.35
C SER A 291 -19.25 17.66 39.09
N LEU A 292 -19.87 17.46 37.91
CA LEU A 292 -19.35 17.76 36.55
C LEU A 292 -18.04 17.06 36.12
N SER A 293 -17.43 16.24 36.98
CA SER A 293 -16.09 15.68 36.77
C SER A 293 -16.05 14.18 36.47
N HIS A 294 -17.20 13.55 36.20
CA HIS A 294 -17.32 12.10 35.94
C HIS A 294 -16.35 11.59 34.86
N ARG A 295 -16.07 12.39 33.83
CA ARG A 295 -15.15 12.04 32.72
C ARG A 295 -13.88 12.87 32.69
N ALA A 296 -13.61 13.67 33.72
CA ALA A 296 -12.42 14.49 33.82
C ALA A 296 -11.16 13.61 33.97
N PRO A 297 -9.98 14.08 33.54
CA PRO A 297 -8.72 13.34 33.68
C PRO A 297 -8.21 13.21 35.12
N GLY A 298 -8.75 13.99 36.06
CA GLY A 298 -8.18 14.15 37.39
C GLY A 298 -6.91 15.01 37.37
N ALA A 299 -6.07 14.86 38.39
CA ALA A 299 -4.84 15.63 38.53
C ALA A 299 -3.82 15.34 37.42
N ILE A 300 -3.31 16.39 36.77
CA ILE A 300 -2.37 16.28 35.64
C ILE A 300 -0.90 16.45 36.05
N GLY A 301 -0.62 17.03 37.21
CA GLY A 301 0.72 17.31 37.72
C GLY A 301 0.76 17.43 39.24
N ASN A 302 1.94 17.75 39.76
CA ASN A 302 2.18 18.00 41.19
C ASN A 302 2.09 19.51 41.48
N ARG A 303 2.20 19.89 42.77
CA ARG A 303 2.11 21.29 43.24
C ARG A 303 3.38 22.10 42.91
N GLN A 304 4.31 22.25 43.85
CA GLN A 304 5.45 23.15 43.73
C GLN A 304 6.52 22.59 42.77
N ASP A 305 7.01 21.38 43.06
CA ASP A 305 7.99 20.70 42.22
C ASP A 305 7.30 19.57 41.46
N PRO A 306 7.32 19.57 40.10
CA PRO A 306 8.22 20.28 39.19
C PRO A 306 7.68 21.60 38.58
N GLY A 307 6.57 22.15 39.07
CA GLY A 307 5.98 23.41 38.57
C GLY A 307 5.48 23.37 37.13
N LYS A 308 5.38 22.18 36.53
CA LYS A 308 4.97 21.98 35.12
C LYS A 308 4.34 20.61 34.91
N VAL A 309 3.61 20.47 33.81
CA VAL A 309 3.14 19.16 33.32
C VAL A 309 4.25 18.51 32.49
N TRP A 310 4.58 17.25 32.79
CA TRP A 310 5.59 16.50 32.03
C TRP A 310 5.19 16.33 30.56
N LYS A 311 6.17 16.41 29.65
CA LYS A 311 5.97 16.11 28.22
C LYS A 311 5.51 14.67 28.05
N GLY A 312 4.62 14.42 27.09
CA GLY A 312 4.03 13.09 26.88
C GLY A 312 2.95 12.69 27.88
N LYS A 313 2.50 13.59 28.77
CA LYS A 313 1.37 13.33 29.66
C LYS A 313 0.12 12.96 28.84
N LYS A 314 -0.55 11.89 29.27
CA LYS A 314 -1.77 11.37 28.64
C LYS A 314 -2.94 12.35 28.83
N LEU A 315 -3.36 12.98 27.75
CA LEU A 315 -4.40 14.02 27.70
C LEU A 315 -5.40 13.73 26.55
N PRO A 316 -6.60 14.35 26.54
CA PRO A 316 -7.55 14.17 25.45
C PRO A 316 -6.96 14.71 24.14
N GLY A 317 -7.49 14.26 22.99
CA GLY A 317 -6.98 14.68 21.69
C GLY A 317 -7.40 13.78 20.54
N CYS A 318 -6.90 14.10 19.34
CA CYS A 318 -7.14 13.30 18.15
C CYS A 318 -6.67 11.84 18.36
N MET A 319 -7.52 10.89 17.96
CA MET A 319 -7.25 9.45 18.07
C MET A 319 -7.51 8.77 16.73
N GLY A 320 -6.60 7.87 16.34
CA GLY A 320 -6.67 7.16 15.05
C GLY A 320 -6.01 7.95 13.93
N ASP A 321 -6.15 7.47 12.68
CA ASP A 321 -5.36 7.94 11.52
C ASP A 321 -3.83 7.87 11.73
N GLU A 322 -3.41 7.04 12.67
CA GLU A 322 -2.01 6.75 12.92
C GLU A 322 -1.60 5.48 12.19
N ARG A 323 -0.37 5.45 11.68
CA ARG A 323 0.24 4.26 11.10
C ARG A 323 0.57 3.26 12.21
N ARG A 324 0.01 2.06 12.13
CA ARG A 324 0.27 0.96 13.06
C ARG A 324 0.56 -0.32 12.31
N THR A 325 1.36 -1.18 12.93
CA THR A 325 1.70 -2.51 12.42
C THR A 325 1.18 -3.55 13.39
N VAL A 326 0.43 -4.52 12.88
CA VAL A 326 0.09 -5.75 13.61
C VAL A 326 1.09 -6.79 13.17
N HIS A 327 1.86 -7.32 14.13
CA HIS A 327 2.93 -8.27 13.86
C HIS A 327 2.43 -9.70 13.93
N HIS A 328 3.12 -10.60 13.23
CA HIS A 328 2.97 -12.05 13.38
C HIS A 328 1.55 -12.58 13.10
N CYS A 329 0.84 -11.96 12.15
CA CYS A 329 -0.44 -12.44 11.69
C CYS A 329 -0.24 -13.72 10.86
N LEU A 330 -1.09 -14.74 11.07
CA LEU A 330 -1.04 -15.98 10.29
C LEU A 330 -1.74 -15.79 8.95
N VAL A 331 -1.10 -16.17 7.86
CA VAL A 331 -1.79 -16.33 6.57
C VAL A 331 -2.53 -17.66 6.60
N TYR A 332 -3.85 -17.59 6.63
CA TYR A 332 -4.70 -18.77 6.75
C TYR A 332 -5.01 -19.38 5.38
N LYS A 333 -5.25 -18.54 4.37
CA LYS A 333 -5.68 -18.99 3.05
C LYS A 333 -5.20 -18.03 1.97
N VAL A 334 -4.80 -18.55 0.81
CA VAL A 334 -4.36 -17.75 -0.34
C VAL A 334 -5.08 -18.23 -1.58
N ASP A 335 -5.79 -17.30 -2.22
CA ASP A 335 -6.48 -17.51 -3.50
C ASP A 335 -5.72 -16.72 -4.57
N ALA A 336 -4.94 -17.44 -5.38
CA ALA A 336 -4.09 -16.86 -6.41
C ALA A 336 -4.90 -16.33 -7.61
N ALA A 337 -6.00 -17.00 -7.96
CA ALA A 337 -6.84 -16.62 -9.09
C ALA A 337 -7.49 -15.25 -8.88
N ARG A 338 -8.01 -15.00 -7.66
CA ARG A 338 -8.65 -13.73 -7.30
C ARG A 338 -7.68 -12.71 -6.69
N ASN A 339 -6.41 -13.06 -6.53
CA ASN A 339 -5.38 -12.28 -5.83
C ASN A 339 -5.82 -11.88 -4.41
N LEU A 340 -6.39 -12.81 -3.65
CA LEU A 340 -6.84 -12.61 -2.27
C LEU A 340 -5.93 -13.34 -1.28
N VAL A 341 -5.59 -12.65 -0.19
CA VAL A 341 -4.86 -13.20 0.95
C VAL A 341 -5.73 -13.09 2.18
N TYR A 342 -5.96 -14.21 2.86
CA TYR A 342 -6.75 -14.30 4.07
C TYR A 342 -5.82 -14.38 5.27
N VAL A 343 -5.93 -13.39 6.14
CA VAL A 343 -5.09 -13.27 7.33
C VAL A 343 -5.96 -13.51 8.56
N ARG A 344 -5.51 -14.38 9.47
CA ARG A 344 -6.20 -14.63 10.74
C ARG A 344 -6.16 -13.38 11.63
N GLY A 345 -7.32 -12.96 12.09
CA GLY A 345 -7.48 -11.88 13.06
C GLY A 345 -7.68 -10.50 12.44
N GLN A 346 -7.19 -9.48 13.15
CA GLN A 346 -7.52 -8.08 12.89
C GLN A 346 -6.42 -7.33 12.13
N VAL A 347 -6.83 -6.49 11.19
CA VAL A 347 -5.95 -5.62 10.38
C VAL A 347 -6.33 -4.16 10.61
N PRO A 348 -5.37 -3.23 10.73
CA PRO A 348 -5.66 -1.81 10.93
C PRO A 348 -6.46 -1.21 9.77
N GLY A 349 -7.37 -0.30 10.11
CA GLY A 349 -8.10 0.53 9.15
C GLY A 349 -9.50 0.01 8.78
N PRO A 350 -10.33 0.88 8.17
CA PRO A 350 -11.64 0.51 7.67
C PRO A 350 -11.54 -0.35 6.39
N LYS A 351 -12.66 -0.98 6.01
CA LYS A 351 -12.80 -1.65 4.70
C LYS A 351 -12.54 -0.65 3.56
N GLY A 352 -11.86 -1.09 2.51
CA GLY A 352 -11.46 -0.31 1.35
C GLY A 352 -10.17 0.51 1.54
N ARG A 353 -9.57 0.53 2.74
CA ARG A 353 -8.28 1.19 2.97
C ARG A 353 -7.13 0.28 2.53
N SER A 354 -6.07 0.90 2.04
CA SER A 354 -4.82 0.19 1.74
C SER A 354 -4.07 -0.21 3.00
N VAL A 355 -3.41 -1.35 2.89
CA VAL A 355 -2.53 -1.95 3.89
C VAL A 355 -1.28 -2.45 3.19
N TYR A 356 -0.19 -2.49 3.93
CA TYR A 356 1.10 -2.96 3.47
C TYR A 356 1.40 -4.29 4.14
N LEU A 357 1.61 -5.29 3.33
CA LEU A 357 1.95 -6.64 3.77
C LEU A 357 3.44 -6.86 3.57
N ARG A 358 4.05 -7.59 4.51
CA ARG A 358 5.45 -8.03 4.42
C ARG A 358 5.62 -9.29 5.25
N ASP A 359 6.69 -10.02 5.01
CA ASP A 359 7.08 -11.15 5.85
C ASP A 359 7.34 -10.68 7.29
N SER A 360 6.99 -11.52 8.27
CA SER A 360 7.09 -11.11 9.67
C SER A 360 8.53 -10.91 10.11
N ARG A 361 8.85 -9.71 10.62
CA ARG A 361 10.19 -9.41 11.15
C ARG A 361 10.48 -10.08 12.49
N LEU A 362 9.44 -10.44 13.24
CA LEU A 362 9.59 -11.09 14.54
C LEU A 362 9.97 -12.57 14.39
N SER A 363 9.64 -13.19 13.25
CA SER A 363 9.95 -14.59 12.99
C SER A 363 11.43 -14.77 12.69
N LYS A 364 12.08 -15.71 13.39
CA LYS A 364 13.50 -16.04 13.19
C LYS A 364 13.74 -16.53 11.75
N PRO A 365 14.88 -16.21 11.10
CA PRO A 365 15.16 -16.63 9.73
C PRO A 365 14.99 -18.13 9.48
N ARG A 366 15.49 -18.98 10.38
CA ARG A 366 15.33 -20.45 10.31
C ARG A 366 13.87 -20.91 10.22
N VAL A 367 12.97 -20.24 10.95
CA VAL A 367 11.53 -20.54 10.90
C VAL A 367 10.93 -20.09 9.57
N ARG A 368 11.37 -18.94 9.04
CA ARG A 368 10.93 -18.46 7.72
C ARG A 368 11.32 -19.41 6.59
N ALA A 369 12.53 -19.96 6.66
CA ALA A 369 13.01 -20.94 5.68
C ALA A 369 12.15 -22.23 5.65
N THR A 370 11.54 -22.60 6.79
CA THR A 370 10.70 -23.81 6.89
C THR A 370 9.40 -23.68 6.09
N TRP A 371 8.93 -22.45 5.80
CA TRP A 371 7.65 -22.23 5.13
C TRP A 371 7.67 -22.43 3.61
N GLY A 372 8.82 -22.78 3.01
CA GLY A 372 8.92 -23.03 1.57
C GLY A 372 8.58 -21.81 0.71
N LEU A 373 9.01 -20.63 1.15
CA LEU A 373 8.67 -19.36 0.53
C LEU A 373 9.25 -19.24 -0.90
N PRO A 374 8.46 -18.79 -1.90
CA PRO A 374 9.02 -18.49 -3.22
C PRO A 374 9.94 -17.26 -3.15
N PHE A 375 11.15 -17.40 -3.69
CA PHE A 375 12.19 -16.35 -3.68
C PHE A 375 12.81 -16.17 -5.08
N PRO A 376 13.02 -14.92 -5.55
CA PRO A 376 12.72 -13.63 -4.90
C PRO A 376 11.22 -13.31 -4.80
N THR A 377 10.42 -13.79 -5.75
CA THR A 377 8.95 -13.79 -5.72
C THR A 377 8.43 -15.08 -6.37
N HIS A 378 7.11 -15.25 -6.41
CA HIS A 378 6.49 -16.33 -7.15
C HIS A 378 6.60 -16.07 -8.66
N ILE A 379 7.28 -16.97 -9.37
CA ILE A 379 7.45 -16.91 -10.82
C ILE A 379 6.30 -17.69 -11.44
N ARG A 380 5.45 -16.99 -12.20
CA ARG A 380 4.30 -17.60 -12.88
C ARG A 380 4.78 -18.56 -13.96
N SER A 381 4.17 -19.73 -14.04
CA SER A 381 4.38 -20.62 -15.19
C SER A 381 3.73 -20.03 -16.46
N PRO A 382 4.17 -20.41 -17.68
CA PRO A 382 3.54 -19.95 -18.92
C PRO A 382 2.04 -20.24 -19.00
N GLU A 383 1.59 -21.36 -18.43
CA GLU A 383 0.18 -21.75 -18.36
C GLU A 383 -0.63 -20.83 -17.43
N GLU A 384 -0.07 -20.47 -16.27
CA GLU A 384 -0.69 -19.52 -15.33
C GLU A 384 -0.76 -18.10 -15.89
N LEU A 385 0.24 -17.69 -16.68
CA LEU A 385 0.25 -16.40 -17.39
C LEU A 385 -0.89 -16.34 -18.42
N ALA A 386 -1.14 -17.43 -19.14
CA ALA A 386 -2.26 -17.53 -20.08
C ALA A 386 -3.62 -17.47 -19.35
N ALA A 387 -3.75 -18.17 -18.21
CA ALA A 387 -4.96 -18.15 -17.39
C ALA A 387 -5.24 -16.76 -16.79
N ALA A 388 -4.20 -16.03 -16.37
CA ALA A 388 -4.34 -14.68 -15.80
C ALA A 388 -4.67 -13.60 -16.85
N ALA A 389 -4.40 -13.84 -18.13
CA ALA A 389 -4.69 -12.92 -19.23
C ALA A 389 -6.13 -13.04 -19.76
N ALA A 390 -6.86 -14.10 -19.42
CA ALA A 390 -8.26 -14.25 -19.77
C ALA A 390 -9.11 -13.25 -18.96
N PRO A 391 -10.11 -12.57 -19.58
CA PRO A 391 -11.06 -11.74 -18.84
C PRO A 391 -11.87 -12.66 -17.92
N GLY A 392 -11.47 -12.75 -16.66
CA GLY A 392 -12.09 -13.67 -15.70
C GLY A 392 -13.54 -13.28 -15.41
N ASP A 393 -14.46 -14.22 -15.62
CA ASP A 393 -15.81 -14.16 -15.09
C ASP A 393 -15.75 -14.17 -13.56
N VAL A 394 -16.07 -13.04 -12.94
CA VAL A 394 -16.18 -12.88 -11.48
C VAL A 394 -17.25 -13.79 -10.84
N SER A 395 -18.08 -14.44 -11.65
CA SER A 395 -19.12 -15.40 -11.26
C SER A 395 -18.62 -16.85 -11.17
N ALA A 396 -17.48 -17.19 -11.76
CA ALA A 396 -16.93 -18.54 -11.66
C ALA A 396 -16.41 -18.78 -10.23
N LEU A 397 -16.94 -19.82 -9.58
CA LEU A 397 -16.32 -20.36 -8.37
C LEU A 397 -14.92 -20.83 -8.75
N PRO A 398 -13.86 -20.42 -8.03
CA PRO A 398 -12.54 -20.91 -8.34
C PRO A 398 -12.53 -22.41 -8.08
N ASP A 399 -11.82 -23.17 -8.90
CA ASP A 399 -11.58 -24.57 -8.61
C ASP A 399 -10.97 -24.66 -7.19
N PRO A 400 -11.56 -25.46 -6.28
CA PRO A 400 -11.13 -25.51 -4.88
C PRO A 400 -9.66 -25.93 -4.73
N ALA A 401 -9.07 -26.55 -5.75
CA ALA A 401 -7.67 -26.93 -5.82
C ALA A 401 -6.70 -25.73 -5.96
N ALA A 402 -7.16 -24.58 -6.47
CA ALA A 402 -6.31 -23.39 -6.66
C ALA A 402 -6.11 -22.57 -5.38
N VAL A 403 -6.79 -22.95 -4.29
CA VAL A 403 -6.80 -22.20 -3.03
C VAL A 403 -6.00 -22.96 -1.97
N SER A 404 -4.87 -22.39 -1.55
CA SER A 404 -4.08 -22.98 -0.47
C SER A 404 -4.67 -22.57 0.88
N VAL A 405 -4.88 -23.54 1.77
CA VAL A 405 -5.42 -23.33 3.12
C VAL A 405 -4.45 -23.94 4.12
N TRP A 406 -4.17 -23.21 5.19
CA TRP A 406 -3.40 -23.68 6.33
C TRP A 406 -4.31 -24.51 7.22
N ARG A 407 -3.87 -25.74 7.52
CA ARG A 407 -4.56 -26.66 8.43
C ARG A 407 -3.81 -26.70 9.74
N ASN A 408 -4.55 -26.65 10.85
CA ASN A 408 -3.93 -26.81 12.16
C ASN A 408 -3.60 -28.30 12.37
N PRO A 409 -2.32 -28.67 12.54
CA PRO A 409 -1.95 -30.09 12.70
C PRO A 409 -2.43 -30.68 14.02
N THR A 410 -2.72 -29.86 15.03
CA THR A 410 -3.12 -30.33 16.35
C THR A 410 -4.55 -29.94 16.65
N ASP A 411 -5.37 -30.92 17.03
CA ASP A 411 -6.75 -30.69 17.46
C ASP A 411 -6.75 -29.90 18.79
N PRO A 412 -7.31 -28.68 18.82
CA PRO A 412 -7.40 -27.90 20.05
C PRO A 412 -8.30 -28.53 21.12
N TYR A 413 -9.24 -29.41 20.75
CA TYR A 413 -10.12 -30.10 21.69
C TYR A 413 -9.46 -31.32 22.36
N LEU A 414 -8.35 -31.81 21.80
CA LEU A 414 -7.55 -32.89 22.37
C LEU A 414 -6.30 -32.38 23.11
N MET A 415 -6.18 -31.05 23.29
CA MET A 415 -5.14 -30.43 24.11
C MET A 415 -5.47 -30.64 25.60
N TYR A 416 -5.33 -31.86 26.09
CA TYR A 416 -5.40 -32.12 27.53
C TYR A 416 -4.18 -31.50 28.21
N THR A 417 -4.41 -30.58 29.14
CA THR A 417 -3.43 -30.26 30.18
C THR A 417 -3.11 -31.56 30.89
N LYS A 418 -1.83 -31.90 31.01
CA LYS A 418 -1.33 -33.15 31.58
C LYS A 418 -2.15 -33.57 32.81
N GLU A 419 -2.27 -34.87 33.07
CA GLU A 419 -3.05 -35.42 34.19
C GLU A 419 -2.75 -34.76 35.57
N THR A 420 -1.58 -34.15 35.73
CA THR A 420 -1.12 -33.44 36.93
C THR A 420 -1.75 -32.05 37.17
N ASP A 421 -2.43 -31.46 36.18
CA ASP A 421 -3.06 -30.12 36.30
C ASP A 421 -4.51 -30.19 36.80
N TYR A 422 -5.06 -31.41 36.96
CA TYR A 422 -6.26 -31.60 37.76
C TYR A 422 -5.87 -31.34 39.21
N PHE A 423 -6.45 -30.30 39.82
CA PHE A 423 -6.36 -30.10 41.26
C PHE A 423 -6.57 -31.45 41.96
N PRO A 424 -5.68 -31.89 42.86
CA PRO A 424 -5.96 -33.07 43.65
C PRO A 424 -7.24 -32.77 44.40
N ILE A 425 -8.36 -33.35 43.96
CA ILE A 425 -9.59 -33.36 44.73
C ILE A 425 -9.25 -34.27 45.92
N THR A 426 -8.81 -33.65 47.01
CA THR A 426 -8.67 -34.33 48.28
C THR A 426 -10.07 -34.61 48.79
N TRP A 427 -10.63 -35.74 48.35
CA TRP A 427 -11.80 -36.30 48.99
C TRP A 427 -11.43 -36.57 50.46
N LYS A 428 -12.06 -35.84 51.38
CA LYS A 428 -12.06 -36.28 52.78
C LYS A 428 -12.82 -37.59 52.81
N LYS A 429 -12.20 -38.62 53.38
CA LYS A 429 -12.81 -39.93 53.56
C LYS A 429 -14.06 -39.77 54.43
N GLY A 430 -15.24 -39.79 53.83
CA GLY A 430 -16.53 -39.74 54.55
C GLY A 430 -17.64 -38.85 53.95
N ASP A 431 -17.38 -38.07 52.90
CA ASP A 431 -18.40 -37.27 52.19
C ASP A 431 -18.83 -37.91 50.86
#